data_AF-A0AAF0PBW4-F1
#
_entry.id   AF-A0AAF0PBW4-F1
#
_cell.length_a   1.000
_cell.length_b   1.000
_cell.length_c   1.000
_cell.angle_alpha   90.00
_cell.angle_beta   90.00
_cell.angle_gamma   90.00
#
_symmetry.space_group_name_H-M   'P 1'
#
loop_
_entity.id
_entity.type
_entity.pdbx_description
1 polymer ?
#
loop_
_entity_poly.entity_id
_entity_poly.type
_entity_poly.pdbx_seq_one_letter_code
_entity_poly.pdbx_strand_id
1 'polypeptide(L)'
;MSNVSRFDSISLTNQAVLLGLADLAGEGETPVQTHDVRRHCKQRLSDVDTEVVGTISEADVIRSLYRLEEEELVEEVPPAETSPTGKGRPAYALAVESDVVYDGVVDELVAGTRD
;
A
#
# COMPACT_ATOMS: atom_id res chain seq x y z
N MET A 1 -15.71 -16.53 -12.97
CA MET A 1 -15.68 -15.28 -13.74
C MET A 1 -14.27 -14.75 -13.59
N SER A 2 -13.52 -14.62 -14.67
CA SER A 2 -12.19 -14.00 -14.61
C SER A 2 -12.39 -12.54 -14.22
N ASN A 3 -12.28 -12.26 -12.92
CA ASN A 3 -11.78 -10.98 -12.47
C ASN A 3 -10.41 -10.88 -13.16
N VAL A 4 -10.35 -10.25 -14.34
CA VAL A 4 -9.21 -9.37 -14.59
C VAL A 4 -9.34 -8.37 -13.47
N SER A 5 -8.74 -8.71 -12.35
CA SER A 5 -9.00 -8.05 -11.09
C SER A 5 -8.44 -6.64 -11.27
N ARG A 6 -9.04 -5.60 -10.71
CA ARG A 6 -8.44 -4.24 -10.85
C ARG A 6 -6.98 -4.20 -10.37
N PHE A 7 -6.55 -5.20 -9.61
CA PHE A 7 -5.17 -5.45 -9.22
C PHE A 7 -4.28 -5.81 -10.42
N ASP A 8 -4.76 -6.60 -11.39
CA ASP A 8 -4.03 -6.93 -12.62
C ASP A 8 -3.76 -5.70 -13.50
N SER A 9 -4.60 -4.66 -13.39
CA SER A 9 -4.44 -3.41 -14.13
C SER A 9 -3.49 -2.40 -13.47
N ILE A 10 -3.04 -2.64 -12.24
CA ILE A 10 -2.07 -1.78 -11.54
C ILE A 10 -0.68 -2.42 -11.52
N SER A 11 0.36 -1.59 -11.47
CA SER A 11 1.74 -2.06 -11.49
C SER A 11 2.10 -2.88 -10.25
N LEU A 12 3.12 -3.72 -10.34
CA LEU A 12 3.67 -4.45 -9.19
C LEU A 12 4.04 -3.52 -8.02
N THR A 13 4.55 -2.32 -8.31
CA THR A 13 4.84 -1.31 -7.27
C THR A 13 3.56 -0.85 -6.58
N ASN A 14 2.47 -0.61 -7.33
CA ASN A 14 1.19 -0.24 -6.75
C ASN A 14 0.61 -1.38 -5.91
N GLN A 15 0.71 -2.62 -6.38
CA GLN A 15 0.29 -3.80 -5.62
C GLN A 15 1.10 -3.96 -4.34
N ALA A 16 2.43 -3.77 -4.38
CA ALA A 16 3.28 -3.85 -3.20
C ALA A 16 2.94 -2.75 -2.16
N VAL A 17 2.67 -1.52 -2.62
CA VAL A 17 2.23 -0.43 -1.74
C VAL A 17 0.85 -0.72 -1.13
N LEU A 18 -0.07 -1.23 -1.93
CA LEU A 18 -1.41 -1.60 -1.48
C LEU A 18 -1.38 -2.72 -0.45
N LEU A 19 -0.55 -3.74 -0.69
CA LEU A 19 -0.33 -4.83 0.24
C LEU A 19 0.29 -4.34 1.56
N GLY A 20 1.24 -3.40 1.48
CA GLY A 20 1.80 -2.78 2.69
C GLY A 20 0.76 -2.01 3.49
N LEU A 21 -0.22 -1.37 2.84
CA LEU A 21 -1.36 -0.76 3.54
C LEU A 21 -2.31 -1.80 4.15
N ALA A 22 -2.52 -2.94 3.48
CA ALA A 22 -3.35 -4.03 3.99
C ALA A 22 -2.78 -4.65 5.27
N ASP A 23 -1.46 -4.84 5.33
CA ASP A 23 -0.78 -5.29 6.53
C ASP A 23 -0.96 -4.30 7.68
N LEU A 24 -0.65 -3.02 7.45
CA LEU A 24 -0.81 -1.97 8.45
C LEU A 24 -2.27 -1.85 8.92
N ALA A 25 -3.24 -2.05 8.02
CA ALA A 25 -4.65 -2.08 8.39
C ALA A 25 -4.99 -3.30 9.26
N GLY A 26 -4.43 -4.48 8.95
CA GLY A 26 -4.56 -5.68 9.78
C GLY A 26 -3.94 -5.53 11.18
N GLU A 27 -2.91 -4.69 11.30
CA GLU A 27 -2.25 -4.33 12.56
C GLU A 27 -2.97 -3.17 13.31
N GLY A 28 -3.97 -2.54 12.68
CA GLY A 28 -4.70 -1.40 13.26
C GLY A 28 -3.91 -0.08 13.23
N GLU A 29 -2.93 0.04 12.35
CA GLU A 29 -2.06 1.21 12.21
C GLU A 29 -2.56 2.22 11.16
N THR A 30 -3.64 1.93 10.43
CA THR A 30 -4.25 2.88 9.48
C THR A 30 -5.30 3.77 10.17
N PRO A 31 -5.44 5.05 9.76
CA PRO A 31 -4.78 5.72 8.64
C PRO A 31 -3.31 6.08 8.92
N VAL A 32 -2.45 5.91 7.92
CA VAL A 32 -0.98 5.96 8.06
C VAL A 32 -0.32 6.92 7.07
N GLN A 33 0.81 7.54 7.45
CA GLN A 33 1.50 8.48 6.58
C GLN A 33 2.45 7.79 5.59
N THR A 34 2.72 8.45 4.45
CA THR A 34 3.60 7.95 3.37
C THR A 34 4.94 7.37 3.86
N HIS A 35 5.56 7.99 4.87
CA HIS A 35 6.86 7.57 5.36
C HIS A 35 6.83 6.22 6.08
N ASP A 36 5.73 5.94 6.80
CA ASP A 36 5.49 4.67 7.47
C ASP A 36 5.12 3.58 6.46
N VAL A 37 4.26 3.89 5.48
CA VAL A 37 3.97 2.99 4.34
C VAL A 37 5.26 2.56 3.65
N ARG A 38 6.13 3.52 3.32
CA ARG A 38 7.43 3.24 2.71
C ARG A 38 8.30 2.36 3.59
N ARG A 39 8.36 2.66 4.89
CA ARG A 39 9.16 1.89 5.85
C ARG A 39 8.68 0.45 5.92
N HIS A 40 7.37 0.23 5.89
CA HIS A 40 6.76 -1.10 5.89
C HIS A 40 7.04 -1.85 4.59
N CYS A 41 6.79 -1.21 3.44
CA CYS A 41 7.07 -1.80 2.11
C CYS A 41 8.53 -2.24 1.98
N LYS A 42 9.48 -1.47 2.53
CA LYS A 42 10.90 -1.82 2.50
C LYS A 42 11.25 -3.05 3.33
N GLN A 43 10.64 -3.22 4.50
CA GLN A 43 10.85 -4.38 5.36
C GLN A 43 10.25 -5.62 4.70
N ARG A 44 9.02 -5.52 4.21
CA ARG A 44 8.35 -6.62 3.52
C ARG A 44 9.09 -7.05 2.24
N LEU A 45 9.50 -6.09 1.41
CA LEU A 45 10.23 -6.39 0.17
C LEU A 45 11.64 -6.93 0.40
N SER A 46 12.25 -6.75 1.58
CA SER A 46 13.52 -7.43 1.90
C SER A 46 13.34 -8.91 2.19
N ASP A 47 12.11 -9.35 2.51
CA ASP A 47 11.77 -10.74 2.79
C ASP A 47 11.27 -11.48 1.53
N VAL A 48 10.94 -10.73 0.47
CA VAL A 48 10.57 -11.25 -0.86
C VAL A 48 11.81 -11.24 -1.76
N ASP A 49 11.94 -12.24 -2.65
CA ASP A 49 13.07 -12.32 -3.58
C ASP A 49 13.12 -11.05 -4.46
N THR A 50 14.10 -10.18 -4.15
CA THR A 50 14.18 -8.77 -4.59
C THR A 50 14.34 -8.54 -6.09
N GLU A 51 14.37 -9.60 -6.90
CA GLU A 51 14.51 -9.51 -8.36
C GLU A 51 13.24 -8.97 -9.04
N VAL A 52 12.07 -9.06 -8.37
CA VAL A 52 10.76 -8.69 -8.94
C VAL A 52 10.42 -7.21 -8.73
N VAL A 53 10.80 -6.64 -7.58
CA VAL A 53 10.53 -5.23 -7.22
C VAL A 53 11.81 -4.67 -6.62
N GLY A 54 12.57 -3.89 -7.37
CA GLY A 54 13.77 -3.23 -6.85
C GLY A 54 13.49 -2.32 -5.64
N THR A 55 14.50 -1.60 -5.15
CA THR A 55 14.31 -0.72 -3.98
C THR A 55 13.21 0.33 -4.20
N ILE A 56 12.12 0.26 -3.43
CA ILE A 56 11.05 1.25 -3.50
C ILE A 56 11.47 2.60 -2.91
N SER A 57 11.36 3.68 -3.70
CA SER A 57 11.65 5.04 -3.26
C SER A 57 10.43 5.73 -2.63
N GLU A 58 10.64 6.86 -1.96
CA GLU A 58 9.51 7.66 -1.44
C GLU A 58 8.65 8.22 -2.58
N ALA A 59 9.27 8.62 -3.70
CA ALA A 59 8.55 9.08 -4.87
C ALA A 59 7.68 7.97 -5.50
N ASP A 60 8.14 6.72 -5.46
CA ASP A 60 7.35 5.58 -5.93
C ASP A 60 6.12 5.38 -5.05
N VAL A 61 6.30 5.39 -3.72
CA VAL A 61 5.18 5.27 -2.77
C VAL A 61 4.17 6.41 -2.98
N ILE A 62 4.62 7.66 -3.09
CA ILE A 62 3.72 8.81 -3.32
C ILE A 62 2.91 8.62 -4.61
N ARG A 63 3.59 8.26 -5.72
CA ARG A 63 2.91 8.03 -7.00
C ARG A 63 1.93 6.87 -6.93
N SER A 64 2.30 5.80 -6.24
CA SER A 64 1.41 4.66 -6.03
C SER A 64 0.20 5.04 -5.19
N LEU A 65 0.36 5.80 -4.10
CA LEU A 65 -0.77 6.24 -3.26
C LEU A 65 -1.76 7.09 -4.05
N TYR A 66 -1.29 8.05 -4.85
CA TYR A 66 -2.19 8.80 -5.75
C TYR A 66 -2.87 7.92 -6.77
N ARG A 67 -2.14 6.98 -7.38
CA ARG A 67 -2.77 6.08 -8.35
C ARG A 67 -3.79 5.16 -7.70
N LEU A 68 -3.53 4.67 -6.50
CA LEU A 68 -4.44 3.80 -5.77
C LEU A 68 -5.68 4.56 -5.28
N GLU A 69 -5.54 5.84 -4.95
CA GLU A 69 -6.68 6.73 -4.67
C GLU A 69 -7.53 6.94 -5.92
N GLU A 70 -6.92 7.25 -7.07
CA GLU A 70 -7.64 7.38 -8.35
C GLU A 70 -8.41 6.11 -8.74
N GLU A 71 -7.84 4.95 -8.39
CA GLU A 71 -8.51 3.66 -8.60
C GLU A 71 -9.58 3.38 -7.54
N GLU A 72 -9.70 4.15 -6.45
CA GLU A 72 -10.57 3.91 -5.28
C GLU A 72 -10.16 2.69 -4.43
N LEU A 73 -8.87 2.30 -4.45
CA LEU A 73 -8.32 1.22 -3.61
C LEU A 73 -7.86 1.73 -2.25
N VAL A 74 -7.53 3.02 -2.20
CA VAL A 74 -7.01 3.73 -1.04
C VAL A 74 -7.79 5.02 -0.90
N GLU A 75 -7.99 5.46 0.32
CA GLU A 75 -8.55 6.78 0.62
C GLU A 75 -7.49 7.66 1.29
N GLU A 76 -7.39 8.92 0.86
CA GLU A 76 -6.66 9.95 1.59
C GLU A 76 -7.51 10.42 2.77
N VAL A 77 -7.02 10.19 3.98
CA VAL A 77 -7.67 10.59 5.22
C VAL A 77 -7.07 11.92 5.70
N PRO A 78 -7.89 12.97 5.88
CA PRO A 78 -7.43 14.22 6.47
C PRO A 78 -6.86 13.97 7.87
N PRO A 79 -5.73 14.60 8.24
CA PRO A 79 -5.18 14.42 9.57
C PRO A 79 -6.18 14.85 10.65
N ALA A 80 -6.40 13.99 11.64
CA ALA A 80 -7.32 14.26 12.76
C ALA A 80 -6.90 15.49 13.59
N GLU A 81 -5.60 15.78 13.63
CA GLU A 81 -5.05 16.98 14.25
C GLU A 81 -4.44 17.88 13.18
N THR A 82 -5.05 19.05 12.98
CA THR A 82 -4.43 20.13 12.21
C THR A 82 -3.16 20.54 12.93
N SER A 83 -2.01 20.14 12.40
CA SER A 83 -0.71 20.72 12.76
C SER A 83 -0.83 22.26 12.80
N PRO A 84 -0.16 22.96 13.74
CA PRO A 84 -0.25 24.43 13.89
C PRO A 84 0.09 25.22 12.61
N THR A 85 0.74 24.59 11.63
CA THR A 85 1.11 25.19 10.33
C THR A 85 0.18 24.79 9.17
N GLY A 86 -0.91 24.07 9.43
CA GLY A 86 -1.95 23.78 8.43
C GLY A 86 -1.52 22.81 7.32
N LYS A 87 -0.39 22.11 7.46
CA LYS A 87 0.12 21.15 6.49
C LYS A 87 0.61 19.89 7.20
N GLY A 88 -0.33 19.10 7.72
CA GLY A 88 -0.03 17.69 7.98
C GLY A 88 0.20 17.00 6.64
N ARG A 89 1.14 16.04 6.57
CA ARG A 89 1.16 15.14 5.41
C ARG A 89 -0.13 14.32 5.42
N PRO A 90 -0.69 14.00 4.24
CA PRO A 90 -1.85 13.14 4.16
C PRO A 90 -1.58 11.78 4.82
N ALA A 91 -2.62 11.24 5.44
CA ALA A 91 -2.65 9.86 5.89
C ALA A 91 -3.51 9.04 4.93
N TYR A 92 -3.31 7.73 4.89
CA TYR A 92 -3.94 6.84 3.92
C TYR A 92 -4.51 5.61 4.62
N ALA A 93 -5.68 5.17 4.19
CA ALA A 93 -6.31 3.92 4.62
C ALA A 93 -6.81 3.14 3.39
N LEU A 94 -7.10 1.85 3.57
CA LEU A 94 -7.72 1.06 2.52
C LEU A 94 -9.18 1.49 2.32
N ALA A 95 -9.59 1.64 1.06
CA ALA A 95 -10.99 1.82 0.69
C ALA A 95 -11.72 0.48 0.43
N VAL A 96 -10.99 -0.64 0.52
CA VAL A 96 -11.46 -2.01 0.34
C VAL A 96 -11.05 -2.87 1.53
N GLU A 97 -11.67 -4.03 1.73
CA GLU A 97 -11.27 -4.95 2.80
C GLU A 97 -9.86 -5.52 2.55
N SER A 98 -9.05 -5.68 3.61
CA SER A 98 -7.70 -6.23 3.50
C SER A 98 -7.69 -7.62 2.85
N ASP A 99 -8.70 -8.46 3.14
CA ASP A 99 -8.85 -9.78 2.54
C ASP A 99 -8.97 -9.72 1.00
N VAL A 100 -9.67 -8.70 0.48
CA VAL A 100 -9.80 -8.47 -0.96
C VAL A 100 -8.46 -8.06 -1.58
N VAL A 101 -7.60 -7.35 -0.83
CA VAL A 101 -6.24 -7.04 -1.27
C VAL A 101 -5.38 -8.31 -1.29
N TYR A 102 -5.40 -9.10 -0.21
CA TYR A 102 -4.62 -10.33 -0.11
C TYR A 102 -4.97 -11.35 -1.20
N ASP A 103 -6.25 -11.47 -1.56
CA ASP A 103 -6.72 -12.34 -2.64
C ASP A 103 -6.47 -11.75 -4.05
N GLY A 104 -6.22 -10.44 -4.14
CA GLY A 104 -6.17 -9.70 -5.40
C GLY A 104 -4.77 -9.41 -5.93
N VAL A 105 -3.80 -9.18 -5.06
CA VAL A 105 -2.40 -8.92 -5.48
C VAL A 105 -1.73 -10.20 -5.97
N VAL A 106 -0.66 -10.05 -6.75
CA VAL A 106 0.09 -11.21 -7.26
C VAL A 106 0.65 -12.07 -6.12
N ASP A 107 0.57 -13.39 -6.29
CA ASP A 107 0.95 -14.37 -5.29
C ASP A 107 2.40 -14.21 -4.80
N GLU A 108 3.31 -13.77 -5.68
CA GLU A 108 4.72 -13.57 -5.31
C GLU A 108 4.89 -12.53 -4.20
N LEU A 109 3.99 -11.55 -4.08
CA LEU A 109 4.04 -10.53 -3.02
C LEU A 109 3.45 -11.04 -1.68
N VAL A 110 2.58 -12.05 -1.73
CA VAL A 110 1.93 -12.64 -0.55
C VAL A 110 2.80 -13.73 0.08
N ALA A 111 3.54 -14.48 -0.75
CA ALA A 111 4.34 -15.63 -0.31
C ALA A 111 5.45 -15.29 0.71
N GLY A 112 5.93 -14.03 0.76
CA GLY A 112 6.96 -13.59 1.72
C GLY A 112 6.52 -13.47 3.19
N THR A 113 5.25 -13.75 3.52
CA THR A 113 4.71 -13.59 4.90
C THR A 113 4.36 -14.92 5.58
N ARG A 114 4.64 -16.05 4.94
CA ARG A 114 4.33 -17.39 5.47
C ARG A 114 5.60 -18.19 5.75
N ASP A 115 6.25 -17.89 6.87
CA ASP A 115 7.11 -18.84 7.59
C ASP A 115 6.66 -18.90 9.07
#